data_AF-A0A4T0CED8-F1
#
_entry.id   AF-A0A4T0CED8-F1
#
_cell.length_a   1.000
_cell.length_b   1.000
_cell.length_c   1.000
_cell.angle_alpha   90.00
_cell.angle_beta   90.00
_cell.angle_gamma   90.00
#
_symmetry.space_group_name_H-M   'P 1'
#
loop_
_entity.id
_entity.type
_entity.pdbx_description
1 polymer ?
#
loop_
_entity_poly.entity_id
_entity_poly.type
_entity_poly.pdbx_seq_one_letter_code
_entity_poly.pdbx_strand_id
1 'polypeptide(L)'
;MSPFKQELRRRIWWSLCVLDVGATITYSRPLIWPQVGVDAALPSNIREQDLMANSPVTPPEVDEPTVNTYLRVQSSYHLQTMPIYNRLISNPPPLPEELLTLDSTIVEAWLSQVPHYFHDSSGPMLEDRFALPHGINCWRYRNLRIVIFRPLLVKWALQDGREETLTWHEQEATNRCLRAARESIASIQNFWKSRSQTRLTAFYVLYFIFQAALIPIHCLRCKSKSRLAPEWRDQVSATLEVVESMIGLNPSASKCRDVIMSLCGSHLRNLDDEFVDYEQAFNFEPTMDATAWMAGCAPTLINENLWAGSLDNTSAELSFSTWEGDWNI
;
A
#
# COMPACT_ATOMS: atom_id res chain seq x y z
N MET A 1 23.12 -25.63 20.20
CA MET A 1 23.43 -24.35 19.51
C MET A 1 23.35 -23.24 20.54
N SER A 2 24.31 -22.29 20.62
CA SER A 2 24.24 -21.22 21.63
C SER A 2 23.01 -20.33 21.42
N PRO A 3 22.45 -19.71 22.48
CA PRO A 3 21.34 -18.76 22.36
C PRO A 3 21.55 -17.69 21.30
N PHE A 4 22.76 -17.11 21.25
CA PHE A 4 23.13 -16.14 20.21
C PHE A 4 22.97 -16.68 18.79
N LYS A 5 23.50 -17.89 18.52
CA LYS A 5 23.38 -18.52 17.19
C LYS A 5 21.93 -18.88 16.85
N GLN A 6 21.13 -19.27 17.84
CA GLN A 6 19.70 -19.53 17.63
C GLN A 6 18.96 -18.27 17.22
N GLU A 7 19.16 -17.18 17.96
CA GLU A 7 18.52 -15.90 17.67
C GLU A 7 18.96 -15.33 16.32
N LEU A 8 20.26 -15.39 16.00
CA LEU A 8 20.78 -14.96 14.71
C LEU A 8 20.11 -15.72 13.55
N ARG A 9 19.92 -17.04 13.69
CA ARG A 9 19.22 -17.84 12.67
C ARG A 9 17.74 -17.45 12.55
N ARG A 10 17.04 -17.18 13.66
CA ARG A 10 15.67 -16.67 13.63
C ARG A 10 15.59 -15.35 12.88
N ARG A 11 16.45 -14.39 13.22
CA ARG A 11 16.49 -13.06 12.56
C ARG A 11 16.80 -13.17 11.07
N ILE A 12 17.75 -14.00 10.67
CA ILE A 12 18.08 -14.22 9.25
C ILE A 12 16.89 -14.81 8.51
N TRP A 13 16.31 -15.90 9.04
CA TRP A 13 15.15 -16.56 8.43
C TRP A 13 13.99 -15.59 8.21
N TRP A 14 13.64 -14.82 9.23
CA TRP A 14 12.53 -13.88 9.17
C TRP A 14 12.83 -12.65 8.33
N SER A 15 14.10 -12.24 8.23
CA SER A 15 14.50 -11.17 7.29
C SER A 15 14.33 -11.63 5.84
N LEU A 16 14.69 -12.88 5.54
CA LEU A 16 14.46 -13.48 4.22
C LEU A 16 12.96 -13.57 3.91
N CYS A 17 12.14 -14.00 4.88
CA CYS A 17 10.68 -14.02 4.75
C CYS A 17 10.12 -12.65 4.38
N VAL A 18 10.48 -11.64 5.17
CA VAL A 18 10.06 -10.26 4.98
C VAL A 18 10.43 -9.73 3.59
N LEU A 19 11.66 -10.00 3.14
CA LEU A 19 12.15 -9.52 1.85
C LEU A 19 11.49 -10.26 0.69
N ASP A 20 11.43 -11.59 0.75
CA ASP A 20 10.88 -12.43 -0.32
C ASP A 20 9.37 -12.25 -0.47
N VAL A 21 8.63 -12.32 0.63
CA VAL A 21 7.17 -12.13 0.62
C VAL A 21 6.83 -10.69 0.25
N GLY A 22 7.58 -9.72 0.77
CA GLY A 22 7.44 -8.31 0.40
C GLY A 22 7.63 -8.09 -1.09
N ALA A 23 8.70 -8.63 -1.68
CA ALA A 23 8.97 -8.54 -3.11
C ALA A 23 7.91 -9.28 -3.94
N THR A 24 7.54 -10.50 -3.54
CA THR A 24 6.52 -11.32 -4.20
C THR A 24 5.19 -10.58 -4.32
N ILE A 25 4.71 -9.97 -3.23
CA ILE A 25 3.47 -9.17 -3.24
C ILE A 25 3.64 -7.93 -4.11
N THR A 26 4.78 -7.24 -3.99
CA THR A 26 5.06 -6.01 -4.77
C THR A 26 5.12 -6.28 -6.27
N TYR A 27 5.61 -7.46 -6.66
CA TYR A 27 5.74 -7.90 -8.05
C TYR A 27 4.59 -8.82 -8.51
N SER A 28 3.50 -8.92 -7.75
CA SER A 28 2.35 -9.77 -8.05
C SER A 28 2.69 -11.20 -8.48
N ARG A 29 3.70 -11.79 -7.85
CA ARG A 29 4.14 -13.16 -8.15
C ARG A 29 3.35 -14.15 -7.29
N PRO A 30 3.11 -15.39 -7.75
CA PRO A 30 2.55 -16.43 -6.90
C PRO A 30 3.38 -16.59 -5.62
N LEU A 31 2.71 -16.75 -4.48
CA LEU A 31 3.40 -16.83 -3.19
C LEU A 31 3.94 -18.23 -2.95
N ILE A 32 5.27 -18.35 -2.93
CA ILE A 32 5.99 -19.62 -2.81
C ILE A 32 6.59 -19.82 -1.40
N TRP A 33 6.48 -18.80 -0.52
CA TRP A 33 7.02 -18.89 0.84
C TRP A 33 6.40 -20.07 1.61
N PRO A 34 7.20 -20.93 2.25
CA PRO A 34 6.69 -22.12 2.93
C PRO A 34 5.80 -21.75 4.11
N GLN A 35 4.53 -22.18 4.06
CA GLN A 35 3.54 -21.96 5.12
C GLN A 35 3.37 -23.17 6.04
N VAL A 36 3.75 -24.37 5.56
CA VAL A 36 3.63 -25.64 6.28
C VAL A 36 5.01 -26.20 6.57
N GLY A 37 5.21 -26.73 7.78
CA GLY A 37 6.47 -27.35 8.18
C GLY A 37 7.58 -26.37 8.57
N VAL A 38 7.26 -25.08 8.74
CA VAL A 38 8.19 -24.09 9.31
C VAL A 38 7.98 -24.03 10.82
N ASP A 39 8.96 -24.50 11.58
CA ASP A 39 8.98 -24.50 13.06
C ASP A 39 9.82 -23.35 13.65
N ALA A 40 10.26 -22.41 12.80
CA ALA A 40 11.07 -21.27 13.22
C ALA A 40 10.23 -20.27 14.04
N ALA A 41 10.50 -20.17 15.34
CA ALA A 41 9.90 -19.15 16.19
C ALA A 41 10.24 -17.73 15.71
N LEU A 42 9.34 -16.77 15.96
CA LEU A 42 9.59 -15.34 15.71
C LEU A 42 10.83 -14.85 16.51
N PRO A 43 11.53 -13.80 16.05
CA PRO A 43 12.63 -13.21 16.80
C PRO A 43 12.16 -12.75 18.19
N SER A 44 13.03 -12.91 19.18
CA SER A 44 12.72 -12.50 20.55
C SER A 44 12.87 -10.98 20.70
N ASN A 45 11.94 -10.33 21.40
CA ASN A 45 12.01 -8.89 21.67
C ASN A 45 12.97 -8.62 22.85
N ILE A 46 14.27 -8.64 22.58
CA ILE A 46 15.35 -8.49 23.56
C ILE A 46 16.24 -7.29 23.20
N ARG A 47 16.91 -6.70 24.19
CA ARG A 47 17.92 -5.67 23.93
C ARG A 47 19.17 -6.33 23.37
N GLU A 48 19.79 -5.70 22.37
CA GLU A 48 20.94 -6.28 21.68
C GLU A 48 22.13 -6.54 22.61
N GLN A 49 22.34 -5.65 23.58
CA GLN A 49 23.41 -5.74 24.57
C GLN A 49 23.25 -6.92 25.55
N ASP A 50 22.03 -7.46 25.70
CA ASP A 50 21.74 -8.53 26.66
C ASP A 50 22.07 -9.92 26.07
N LEU A 51 22.23 -10.01 24.74
CA LEU A 51 22.56 -11.26 24.04
C LEU A 51 23.96 -11.21 23.42
N MET A 52 24.94 -11.67 24.17
CA MET A 52 26.33 -11.80 23.72
C MET A 52 26.62 -13.19 23.13
N ALA A 53 27.71 -13.31 22.38
CA ALA A 53 28.10 -14.56 21.71
C ALA A 53 28.29 -15.75 22.68
N ASN A 54 28.69 -15.46 23.92
CA ASN A 54 28.91 -16.42 25.00
C ASN A 54 27.73 -16.51 26.00
N SER A 55 26.59 -15.85 25.74
CA SER A 55 25.43 -15.91 26.64
C SER A 55 24.99 -17.37 26.85
N PRO A 56 24.91 -17.86 28.10
CA PRO A 56 24.57 -19.25 28.37
C PRO A 56 23.07 -19.54 28.19
N VAL A 57 22.23 -18.51 28.31
CA VAL A 57 20.77 -18.57 28.20
C VAL A 57 20.23 -17.42 27.35
N THR A 58 19.02 -17.58 26.81
CA THR A 58 18.31 -16.51 26.11
C THR A 58 17.81 -15.48 27.13
N PRO A 59 18.08 -14.17 26.93
CA PRO A 59 17.54 -13.12 27.79
C PRO A 59 16.01 -13.09 27.78
N PRO A 60 15.38 -12.59 28.86
CA PRO A 60 13.93 -12.37 28.87
C PRO A 60 13.54 -11.29 27.86
N GLU A 61 12.34 -11.42 27.29
CA GLU A 61 11.78 -10.38 26.43
C GLU A 61 11.45 -9.12 27.25
N VAL A 62 11.60 -7.96 26.63
CA VAL A 62 11.30 -6.66 27.22
C VAL A 62 10.03 -6.06 26.61
N ASP A 63 9.31 -5.25 27.39
CA ASP A 63 8.07 -4.59 26.97
C ASP A 63 8.33 -3.15 26.49
N GLU A 64 9.22 -3.03 25.51
CA GLU A 64 9.62 -1.76 24.89
C GLU A 64 10.07 -1.99 23.43
N PRO A 65 10.17 -0.92 22.60
CA PRO A 65 10.72 -1.03 21.26
C PRO A 65 12.19 -1.49 21.27
N THR A 66 12.49 -2.53 20.50
CA THR A 66 13.85 -3.02 20.25
C THR A 66 14.12 -3.10 18.76
N VAL A 67 15.38 -3.35 18.37
CA VAL A 67 15.76 -3.61 16.97
C VAL A 67 14.94 -4.75 16.35
N ASN A 68 14.50 -5.73 17.14
CA ASN A 68 13.73 -6.87 16.63
C ASN A 68 12.24 -6.59 16.52
N THR A 69 11.73 -5.52 17.12
CA THR A 69 10.29 -5.21 17.15
C THR A 69 9.72 -5.17 15.74
N TYR A 70 10.35 -4.40 14.83
CA TYR A 70 9.88 -4.29 13.45
C TYR A 70 9.86 -5.66 12.75
N LEU A 71 10.98 -6.39 12.81
CA LEU A 71 11.11 -7.68 12.14
C LEU A 71 10.06 -8.67 12.65
N ARG A 72 9.83 -8.71 13.97
CA ARG A 72 8.82 -9.56 14.61
C ARG A 72 7.40 -9.21 14.15
N VAL A 73 7.04 -7.93 14.22
CA VAL A 73 5.71 -7.44 13.83
C VAL A 73 5.45 -7.69 12.34
N GLN A 74 6.42 -7.38 11.48
CA GLN A 74 6.30 -7.57 10.04
C GLN A 74 6.27 -9.06 9.64
N SER A 75 7.03 -9.91 10.34
CA SER A 75 6.99 -11.36 10.12
C SER A 75 5.61 -11.93 10.45
N SER A 76 5.06 -11.55 11.60
CA SER A 76 3.70 -11.93 11.99
C SER A 76 2.66 -11.43 10.99
N TYR A 77 2.83 -10.20 10.50
CA TYR A 77 1.98 -9.62 9.45
C TYR A 77 1.96 -10.49 8.20
N HIS A 78 3.13 -10.86 7.68
CA HIS A 78 3.22 -11.64 6.45
C HIS A 78 2.60 -13.03 6.61
N LEU A 79 2.87 -13.73 7.70
CA LEU A 79 2.25 -15.04 7.96
C LEU A 79 0.72 -14.97 8.00
N GLN A 80 0.17 -13.97 8.67
CA GLN A 80 -1.28 -13.85 8.82
C GLN A 80 -1.95 -13.39 7.54
N THR A 81 -1.32 -12.52 6.75
CA THR A 81 -1.94 -11.91 5.57
C THR A 81 -1.73 -12.70 4.26
N MET A 82 -0.85 -13.70 4.25
CA MET A 82 -0.65 -14.61 3.11
C MET A 82 -1.94 -15.22 2.53
N PRO A 83 -2.91 -15.72 3.34
CA PRO A 83 -4.17 -16.24 2.82
C PRO A 83 -5.00 -15.21 2.06
N ILE A 84 -4.96 -13.93 2.47
CA ILE A 84 -5.64 -12.84 1.77
C ILE A 84 -5.07 -12.73 0.35
N TYR A 85 -3.74 -12.68 0.23
CA TYR A 85 -3.09 -12.59 -1.06
C TYR A 85 -3.48 -13.74 -1.98
N ASN A 86 -3.39 -14.98 -1.49
CA ASN A 86 -3.80 -16.16 -2.26
C ASN A 86 -5.27 -16.11 -2.68
N ARG A 87 -6.15 -15.59 -1.82
CA ARG A 87 -7.58 -15.50 -2.14
C ARG A 87 -7.89 -14.42 -3.18
N LEU A 88 -7.20 -13.28 -3.10
CA LEU A 88 -7.36 -12.16 -4.05
C LEU A 88 -6.97 -12.54 -5.48
N ILE A 89 -6.03 -13.47 -5.65
CA ILE A 89 -5.59 -13.95 -6.98
C ILE A 89 -6.35 -15.18 -7.48
N SER A 90 -7.26 -15.72 -6.67
CA SER A 90 -7.99 -16.95 -6.98
C SER A 90 -9.24 -16.68 -7.82
N ASN A 91 -9.65 -17.70 -8.59
CA ASN A 91 -10.92 -17.71 -9.33
C ASN A 91 -11.94 -18.63 -8.65
N PRO A 92 -13.23 -18.23 -8.55
CA PRO A 92 -13.79 -16.93 -8.94
C PRO A 92 -13.35 -15.78 -8.01
N PRO A 93 -13.46 -14.50 -8.43
CA PRO A 93 -13.14 -13.35 -7.59
C PRO A 93 -13.90 -13.37 -6.24
N PRO A 94 -13.32 -12.84 -5.16
CA PRO A 94 -13.97 -12.79 -3.86
C PRO A 94 -15.18 -11.87 -3.83
N LEU A 95 -16.20 -12.30 -3.09
CA LEU A 95 -17.42 -11.52 -2.89
C LEU A 95 -17.15 -10.35 -1.92
N PRO A 96 -17.93 -9.25 -1.97
CA PRO A 96 -17.78 -8.14 -1.04
C PRO A 96 -17.84 -8.54 0.45
N GLU A 97 -18.75 -9.44 0.81
CA GLU A 97 -18.88 -9.97 2.17
C GLU A 97 -17.64 -10.78 2.61
N GLU A 98 -17.04 -11.51 1.67
CA GLU A 98 -15.83 -12.30 1.90
C GLU A 98 -14.64 -11.37 2.14
N LEU A 99 -14.50 -10.29 1.37
CA LEU A 99 -13.44 -9.29 1.55
C LEU A 99 -13.52 -8.60 2.92
N LEU A 100 -14.73 -8.27 3.37
CA LEU A 100 -14.96 -7.69 4.70
C LEU A 100 -14.64 -8.70 5.81
N THR A 101 -14.95 -9.97 5.58
CA THR A 101 -14.59 -11.06 6.49
C THR A 101 -13.07 -11.23 6.56
N LEU A 102 -12.36 -11.22 5.44
CA LEU A 102 -10.90 -11.30 5.41
C LEU A 102 -10.24 -10.13 6.18
N ASP A 103 -10.70 -8.89 5.97
CA ASP A 103 -10.16 -7.74 6.70
C ASP A 103 -10.44 -7.84 8.21
N SER A 104 -11.66 -8.18 8.61
CA SER A 104 -12.04 -8.27 10.03
C SER A 104 -11.44 -9.47 10.77
N THR A 105 -11.20 -10.59 10.09
CA THR A 105 -10.69 -11.82 10.74
C THR A 105 -9.18 -11.92 10.71
N ILE A 106 -8.52 -11.32 9.72
CA ILE A 106 -7.06 -11.45 9.55
C ILE A 106 -6.36 -10.12 9.85
N VAL A 107 -6.77 -9.02 9.24
CA VAL A 107 -6.06 -7.73 9.41
C VAL A 107 -6.28 -7.20 10.83
N GLU A 108 -7.52 -7.18 11.32
CA GLU A 108 -7.82 -6.74 12.69
C GLU A 108 -7.25 -7.71 13.74
N ALA A 109 -7.26 -9.02 13.48
CA ALA A 109 -6.64 -9.99 14.37
C ALA A 109 -5.12 -9.76 14.49
N TRP A 110 -4.45 -9.46 13.37
CA TRP A 110 -3.03 -9.08 13.41
C TRP A 110 -2.81 -7.76 14.16
N LEU A 111 -3.63 -6.73 13.89
CA LEU A 111 -3.53 -5.43 14.59
C LEU A 111 -3.64 -5.60 16.11
N SER A 112 -4.53 -6.48 16.59
CA SER A 112 -4.69 -6.78 18.01
C SER A 112 -3.45 -7.43 18.67
N GLN A 113 -2.59 -8.06 17.87
CA GLN A 113 -1.35 -8.70 18.33
C GLN A 113 -0.14 -7.77 18.24
N VAL A 114 -0.27 -6.61 17.58
CA VAL A 114 0.82 -5.63 17.55
C VAL A 114 1.06 -5.13 18.98
N PRO A 115 2.32 -5.09 19.47
CA PRO A 115 2.61 -4.60 20.80
C PRO A 115 2.17 -3.14 20.98
N HIS A 116 1.69 -2.78 22.17
CA HIS A 116 1.15 -1.45 22.45
C HIS A 116 2.16 -0.32 22.16
N TYR A 117 3.44 -0.53 22.45
CA TYR A 117 4.51 0.42 22.16
C TYR A 117 4.82 0.58 20.66
N PHE A 118 4.17 -0.21 19.80
CA PHE A 118 4.31 -0.17 18.34
C PHE A 118 2.96 -0.01 17.62
N HIS A 119 1.90 0.35 18.35
CA HIS A 119 0.61 0.76 17.77
C HIS A 119 0.76 2.03 16.94
N ASP A 120 -0.19 2.27 16.04
CA ASP A 120 -0.20 3.43 15.14
C ASP A 120 -0.10 4.77 15.91
N SER A 121 -0.77 4.86 17.07
CA SER A 121 -0.72 6.01 17.99
C SER A 121 0.64 6.25 18.66
N SER A 122 1.51 5.25 18.70
CA SER A 122 2.82 5.32 19.36
C SER A 122 3.86 6.05 18.50
N GLY A 123 3.61 6.20 17.20
CA GLY A 123 4.52 6.80 16.22
C GLY A 123 5.17 8.13 16.63
N PRO A 124 4.42 9.13 17.14
CA PRO A 124 4.99 10.41 17.56
C PRO A 124 5.98 10.31 18.73
N MET A 125 5.84 9.32 19.61
CA MET A 125 6.68 9.16 20.81
C MET A 125 7.90 8.26 20.58
N LEU A 126 7.95 7.53 19.47
CA LEU A 126 9.07 6.64 19.15
C LEU A 126 10.36 7.41 18.88
N GLU A 127 11.48 6.85 19.33
CA GLU A 127 12.82 7.28 18.95
C GLU A 127 13.01 7.19 17.43
N ASP A 128 13.82 8.08 16.85
CA ASP A 128 14.00 8.20 15.39
C ASP A 128 14.43 6.88 14.72
N ARG A 129 15.26 6.07 15.39
CA ARG A 129 15.70 4.77 14.87
C ARG A 129 14.55 3.76 14.67
N PHE A 130 13.44 3.92 15.38
CA PHE A 130 12.26 3.06 15.25
C PHE A 130 11.14 3.70 14.41
N ALA A 131 11.24 5.00 14.12
CA ALA A 131 10.18 5.76 13.46
C ALA A 131 9.90 5.25 12.03
N LEU A 132 10.91 5.08 11.18
CA LEU A 132 10.70 4.58 9.81
C LEU A 132 10.16 3.15 9.78
N PRO A 133 10.74 2.17 10.51
CA PRO A 133 10.17 0.83 10.59
C PRO A 133 8.70 0.81 11.07
N HIS A 134 8.36 1.66 12.05
CA HIS A 134 6.98 1.83 12.52
C HIS A 134 6.06 2.37 11.42
N GLY A 135 6.47 3.44 10.75
CA GLY A 135 5.75 4.02 9.62
C GLY A 135 5.49 2.98 8.52
N ILE A 136 6.52 2.23 8.11
CA ILE A 136 6.40 1.18 7.08
C ILE A 136 5.34 0.15 7.47
N ASN A 137 5.31 -0.33 8.73
CA ASN A 137 4.29 -1.28 9.17
C ASN A 137 2.89 -0.67 9.10
N CYS A 138 2.75 0.58 9.53
CA CYS A 138 1.48 1.31 9.52
C CYS A 138 0.96 1.59 8.10
N TRP A 139 1.83 1.89 7.15
CA TRP A 139 1.46 2.13 5.76
C TRP A 139 1.20 0.82 5.01
N ARG A 140 1.92 -0.26 5.36
CA ARG A 140 1.80 -1.57 4.70
C ARG A 140 0.43 -2.21 4.93
N TYR A 141 -0.08 -2.24 6.16
CA TYR A 141 -1.39 -2.84 6.41
C TYR A 141 -2.52 -2.02 5.78
N ARG A 142 -2.39 -0.68 5.75
CA ARG A 142 -3.36 0.18 5.06
C ARG A 142 -3.30 0.01 3.55
N ASN A 143 -2.11 -0.17 2.99
CA ASN A 143 -1.93 -0.52 1.59
C ASN A 143 -2.60 -1.86 1.26
N LEU A 144 -2.50 -2.87 2.14
CA LEU A 144 -3.24 -4.12 1.97
C LEU A 144 -4.76 -3.89 1.97
N ARG A 145 -5.31 -3.05 2.87
CA ARG A 145 -6.73 -2.68 2.84
C ARG A 145 -7.14 -2.00 1.54
N ILE A 146 -6.30 -1.10 1.04
CA ILE A 146 -6.51 -0.50 -0.28
C ILE A 146 -6.63 -1.61 -1.31
N VAL A 147 -5.65 -2.51 -1.41
CA VAL A 147 -5.64 -3.62 -2.37
C VAL A 147 -6.87 -4.54 -2.24
N ILE A 148 -7.29 -4.89 -1.02
CA ILE A 148 -8.48 -5.73 -0.76
C ILE A 148 -9.74 -5.09 -1.35
N PHE A 149 -9.99 -3.81 -1.08
CA PHE A 149 -11.27 -3.17 -1.38
C PHE A 149 -11.28 -2.36 -2.68
N ARG A 150 -10.11 -2.16 -3.27
CA ARG A 150 -9.87 -1.41 -4.50
C ARG A 150 -10.81 -1.79 -5.67
N PRO A 151 -11.06 -3.08 -5.98
CA PRO A 151 -11.94 -3.45 -7.09
C PRO A 151 -13.38 -2.94 -6.92
N LEU A 152 -13.88 -2.92 -5.68
CA LEU A 152 -15.24 -2.45 -5.36
C LEU A 152 -15.33 -0.93 -5.44
N LEU A 153 -14.29 -0.22 -5.02
CA LEU A 153 -14.20 1.23 -5.18
C LEU A 153 -14.23 1.64 -6.66
N VAL A 154 -13.52 0.94 -7.54
CA VAL A 154 -13.52 1.24 -8.98
C VAL A 154 -14.89 0.99 -9.59
N LYS A 155 -15.50 -0.15 -9.28
CA LYS A 155 -16.87 -0.46 -9.72
C LYS A 155 -17.83 0.66 -9.32
N TRP A 156 -17.76 1.11 -8.07
CA TRP A 156 -18.57 2.23 -7.58
C TRP A 156 -18.26 3.56 -8.29
N ALA A 157 -16.97 3.87 -8.50
CA ALA A 157 -16.53 5.11 -9.12
C ALA A 157 -17.10 5.27 -10.54
N LEU A 158 -17.11 4.18 -11.31
CA LEU A 158 -17.58 4.12 -12.70
C LEU A 158 -19.11 4.09 -12.85
N GLN A 159 -19.88 3.85 -11.78
CA GLN A 159 -21.34 3.86 -11.86
C GLN A 159 -21.88 5.27 -12.19
N ASP A 160 -22.68 5.36 -13.24
CA ASP A 160 -23.02 6.60 -13.94
C ASP A 160 -24.26 7.32 -13.36
N GLY A 161 -24.35 7.40 -12.03
CA GLY A 161 -25.45 8.08 -11.32
C GLY A 161 -26.83 7.44 -11.47
N ARG A 162 -26.99 6.42 -12.31
CA ARG A 162 -28.16 5.53 -12.30
C ARG A 162 -28.10 4.76 -10.99
N GLU A 163 -29.13 4.91 -10.17
CA GLU A 163 -29.26 4.39 -8.81
C GLU A 163 -29.28 2.86 -8.76
N GLU A 164 -28.19 2.18 -9.12
CA GLU A 164 -27.91 0.88 -8.53
C GLU A 164 -27.51 1.13 -7.09
N THR A 165 -28.47 0.93 -6.18
CA THR A 165 -28.22 0.96 -4.75
C THR A 165 -27.14 -0.06 -4.43
N LEU A 166 -25.95 0.41 -4.07
CA LEU A 166 -24.89 -0.44 -3.55
C LEU A 166 -25.42 -1.28 -2.40
N THR A 167 -25.04 -2.55 -2.36
CA THR A 167 -25.26 -3.35 -1.16
C THR A 167 -24.49 -2.74 0.02
N TRP A 168 -24.93 -3.04 1.25
CA TRP A 168 -24.20 -2.61 2.45
C TRP A 168 -22.72 -3.03 2.41
N HIS A 169 -22.43 -4.25 1.94
CA HIS A 169 -21.07 -4.77 1.84
C HIS A 169 -20.22 -3.98 0.83
N GLU A 170 -20.76 -3.64 -0.34
CA GLU A 170 -20.05 -2.83 -1.34
C GLU A 170 -19.80 -1.39 -0.84
N GLN A 171 -20.79 -0.81 -0.15
CA GLN A 171 -20.66 0.52 0.43
C GLN A 171 -19.60 0.55 1.54
N GLU A 172 -19.62 -0.41 2.46
CA GLU A 172 -18.64 -0.50 3.54
C GLU A 172 -17.23 -0.78 3.00
N ALA A 173 -17.08 -1.66 2.01
CA ALA A 173 -15.80 -1.89 1.35
C ALA A 173 -15.24 -0.61 0.70
N THR A 174 -16.09 0.13 -0.03
CA THR A 174 -15.71 1.41 -0.65
C THR A 174 -15.24 2.41 0.42
N ASN A 175 -15.99 2.53 1.52
CA ASN A 175 -15.64 3.40 2.64
C ASN A 175 -14.31 2.99 3.29
N ARG A 176 -14.04 1.69 3.45
CA ARG A 176 -12.76 1.18 3.97
C ARG A 176 -11.59 1.53 3.06
N CYS A 177 -11.76 1.41 1.75
CA CYS A 177 -10.73 1.79 0.78
C CYS A 177 -10.41 3.30 0.85
N LEU A 178 -11.44 4.15 0.81
CA LEU A 178 -11.30 5.60 0.93
C LEU A 178 -10.62 6.01 2.24
N ARG A 179 -11.07 5.44 3.36
CA ARG A 179 -10.48 5.70 4.68
C ARG A 179 -9.03 5.26 4.76
N ALA A 180 -8.69 4.07 4.26
CA ALA A 180 -7.31 3.57 4.27
C ALA A 180 -6.37 4.46 3.46
N ALA A 181 -6.81 4.96 2.29
CA ALA A 181 -6.05 5.91 1.48
C ALA A 181 -5.82 7.22 2.23
N ARG A 182 -6.89 7.83 2.75
CA ARG A 182 -6.83 9.09 3.50
C ARG A 182 -5.90 9.00 4.71
N GLU A 183 -6.06 7.97 5.53
CA GLU A 183 -5.21 7.76 6.71
C GLU A 183 -3.75 7.51 6.33
N SER A 184 -3.50 6.80 5.24
CA SER A 184 -2.13 6.58 4.74
C SER A 184 -1.48 7.88 4.32
N ILE A 185 -2.16 8.71 3.52
CA ILE A 185 -1.64 10.01 3.07
C ILE A 185 -1.36 10.92 4.25
N ALA A 186 -2.30 11.05 5.19
CA ALA A 186 -2.14 11.87 6.38
C ALA A 186 -0.99 11.37 7.28
N SER A 187 -0.91 10.06 7.53
CA SER A 187 0.17 9.44 8.31
C SER A 187 1.54 9.69 7.68
N ILE A 188 1.65 9.49 6.37
CA ILE A 188 2.88 9.70 5.61
C ILE A 188 3.29 11.18 5.62
N GLN A 189 2.35 12.10 5.39
CA GLN A 189 2.63 13.53 5.39
C GLN A 189 3.12 13.99 6.77
N ASN A 190 2.47 13.53 7.84
CA ASN A 190 2.89 13.83 9.21
C ASN A 190 4.28 13.28 9.51
N PHE A 191 4.55 12.03 9.11
CA PHE A 191 5.87 11.43 9.26
C PHE A 191 6.96 12.20 8.49
N TRP A 192 6.65 12.59 7.24
CA TRP A 192 7.58 13.32 6.38
C TRP A 192 7.90 14.73 6.94
N LYS A 193 6.91 15.41 7.51
CA LYS A 193 7.09 16.74 8.11
C LYS A 193 7.80 16.70 9.47
N SER A 194 7.71 15.60 10.21
CA SER A 194 8.17 15.52 11.61
C SER A 194 9.52 14.82 11.83
N ARG A 195 10.04 14.07 10.86
CA ARG A 195 11.23 13.23 11.03
C ARG A 195 12.36 13.62 10.08
N SER A 196 13.57 13.14 10.38
CA SER A 196 14.73 13.32 9.49
C SER A 196 14.56 12.52 8.20
N GLN A 197 14.84 13.15 7.06
CA GLN A 197 14.68 12.52 5.76
C GLN A 197 15.98 11.90 5.25
N THR A 198 15.89 10.63 4.86
CA THR A 198 16.97 9.87 4.23
C THR A 198 16.52 9.36 2.87
N ARG A 199 17.47 8.91 2.03
CA ARG A 199 17.13 8.27 0.74
C ARG A 199 16.25 7.03 0.92
N LEU A 200 16.51 6.24 1.96
CA LEU A 200 15.71 5.07 2.29
C LEU A 200 14.28 5.48 2.70
N THR A 201 14.16 6.53 3.50
CA THR A 201 12.87 7.11 3.87
C THR A 201 12.09 7.55 2.64
N ALA A 202 12.73 8.31 1.74
CA ALA A 202 12.12 8.80 0.51
C ALA A 202 11.66 7.66 -0.41
N PHE A 203 12.39 6.54 -0.46
CA PHE A 203 11.97 5.36 -1.22
C PHE A 203 10.65 4.77 -0.71
N TYR A 204 10.57 4.47 0.60
CA TYR A 204 9.35 3.89 1.18
C TYR A 204 8.17 4.86 1.17
N VAL A 205 8.43 6.12 1.50
CA VAL A 205 7.39 7.16 1.50
C VAL A 205 6.82 7.32 0.10
N LEU A 206 7.66 7.44 -0.94
CA LEU A 206 7.19 7.56 -2.31
C LEU A 206 6.34 6.34 -2.72
N TYR A 207 6.81 5.13 -2.39
CA TYR A 207 6.07 3.90 -2.71
C TYR A 207 4.66 3.90 -2.10
N PHE A 208 4.54 4.10 -0.78
CA PHE A 208 3.23 4.00 -0.12
C PHE A 208 2.33 5.19 -0.42
N ILE A 209 2.86 6.42 -0.52
CA ILE A 209 2.04 7.59 -0.78
C ILE A 209 1.46 7.55 -2.19
N PHE A 210 2.25 7.07 -3.17
CA PHE A 210 1.77 6.93 -4.54
C PHE A 210 0.62 5.91 -4.61
N GLN A 211 0.78 4.76 -3.97
CA GLN A 211 -0.28 3.73 -3.90
C GLN A 211 -1.58 4.25 -3.26
N ALA A 212 -1.46 5.10 -2.22
CA ALA A 212 -2.61 5.71 -1.58
C ALA A 212 -3.25 6.81 -2.42
N ALA A 213 -2.45 7.66 -3.08
CA ALA A 213 -2.90 8.78 -3.88
C ALA A 213 -3.68 8.38 -5.13
N LEU A 214 -3.44 7.18 -5.68
CA LEU A 214 -4.23 6.66 -6.80
C LEU A 214 -5.73 6.59 -6.49
N ILE A 215 -6.13 6.43 -5.22
CA ILE A 215 -7.54 6.37 -4.82
C ILE A 215 -8.25 7.73 -5.02
N PRO A 216 -7.84 8.85 -4.36
CA PRO A 216 -8.47 10.14 -4.58
C PRO A 216 -8.30 10.64 -6.03
N ILE A 217 -7.19 10.32 -6.71
CA ILE A 217 -6.99 10.65 -8.14
C ILE A 217 -8.08 10.00 -8.99
N HIS A 218 -8.29 8.69 -8.84
CA HIS A 218 -9.32 7.95 -9.57
C HIS A 218 -10.71 8.49 -9.25
N CYS A 219 -11.01 8.73 -7.96
CA CYS A 219 -12.28 9.31 -7.55
C CYS A 219 -12.53 10.71 -8.14
N LEU A 220 -11.51 11.58 -8.23
CA LEU A 220 -11.63 12.89 -8.85
C LEU A 220 -11.94 12.80 -10.35
N ARG A 221 -11.33 11.86 -11.05
CA ARG A 221 -11.57 11.64 -12.49
C ARG A 221 -12.97 11.13 -12.76
N CYS A 222 -13.43 10.13 -12.01
CA CYS A 222 -14.72 9.49 -12.27
C CYS A 222 -15.90 10.25 -11.63
N LYS A 223 -15.68 10.94 -10.51
CA LYS A 223 -16.73 11.60 -9.72
C LYS A 223 -16.35 13.02 -9.30
N SER A 224 -15.87 13.83 -10.24
CA SER A 224 -15.42 15.22 -10.01
C SER A 224 -16.44 16.15 -9.33
N LYS A 225 -17.74 15.86 -9.47
CA LYS A 225 -18.87 16.61 -8.88
C LYS A 225 -19.36 16.04 -7.55
N SER A 226 -18.70 15.01 -7.00
CA SER A 226 -19.04 14.44 -5.70
C SER A 226 -18.89 15.45 -4.56
N ARG A 227 -19.69 15.32 -3.51
CA ARG A 227 -19.52 16.10 -2.26
C ARG A 227 -18.16 15.84 -1.59
N LEU A 228 -17.53 14.71 -1.87
CA LEU A 228 -16.20 14.34 -1.35
C LEU A 228 -15.05 14.87 -2.21
N ALA A 229 -15.33 15.47 -3.37
CA ALA A 229 -14.29 15.97 -4.27
C ALA A 229 -13.33 16.98 -3.62
N PRO A 230 -13.76 17.92 -2.76
CA PRO A 230 -12.83 18.80 -2.03
C PRO A 230 -11.83 18.02 -1.18
N GLU A 231 -12.29 17.01 -0.42
CA GLU A 231 -11.42 16.16 0.41
C GLU A 231 -10.43 15.36 -0.44
N TRP A 232 -10.82 14.94 -1.65
CA TRP A 232 -9.90 14.27 -2.57
C TRP A 232 -8.85 15.22 -3.15
N ARG A 233 -9.22 16.48 -3.45
CA ARG A 233 -8.25 17.51 -3.87
C ARG A 233 -7.23 17.75 -2.79
N ASP A 234 -7.66 17.93 -1.54
CA ASP A 234 -6.77 18.13 -0.40
C ASP A 234 -5.77 16.96 -0.24
N GLN A 235 -6.24 15.72 -0.41
CA GLN A 235 -5.38 14.53 -0.38
C GLN A 235 -4.35 14.49 -1.51
N VAL A 236 -4.73 14.88 -2.73
CA VAL A 236 -3.79 14.93 -3.86
C VAL A 236 -2.79 16.07 -3.69
N SER A 237 -3.23 17.25 -3.25
CA SER A 237 -2.34 18.38 -2.92
C SER A 237 -1.33 18.01 -1.82
N ALA A 238 -1.79 17.35 -0.75
CA ALA A 238 -0.92 16.86 0.31
C ALA A 238 0.12 15.84 -0.21
N THR A 239 -0.27 15.00 -1.18
CA THR A 239 0.63 14.06 -1.82
C THR A 239 1.68 14.80 -2.66
N LEU A 240 1.27 15.76 -3.49
CA LEU A 240 2.17 16.56 -4.32
C LEU A 240 3.20 17.31 -3.46
N GLU A 241 2.79 17.93 -2.36
CA GLU A 241 3.71 18.58 -1.40
C GLU A 241 4.83 17.63 -0.93
N VAL A 242 4.45 16.42 -0.52
CA VAL A 242 5.39 15.42 -0.02
C VAL A 242 6.31 14.95 -1.15
N VAL A 243 5.75 14.58 -2.30
CA VAL A 243 6.50 14.10 -3.48
C VAL A 243 7.49 15.16 -3.99
N GLU A 244 7.09 16.43 -4.07
CA GLU A 244 7.95 17.52 -4.53
C GLU A 244 9.12 17.76 -3.57
N SER A 245 8.84 17.77 -2.26
CA SER A 245 9.87 18.00 -1.25
C SER A 245 10.93 16.89 -1.16
N MET A 246 10.68 15.70 -1.73
CA MET A 246 11.64 14.60 -1.74
C MET A 246 12.41 14.41 -3.05
N ILE A 247 12.19 15.24 -4.08
CA ILE A 247 12.85 15.11 -5.39
C ILE A 247 14.39 15.06 -5.27
N GLY A 248 14.96 15.87 -4.37
CA GLY A 248 16.42 15.88 -4.13
C GLY A 248 16.96 14.60 -3.50
N LEU A 249 16.10 13.81 -2.84
CA LEU A 249 16.46 12.53 -2.21
C LEU A 249 16.14 11.33 -3.10
N ASN A 250 15.09 11.44 -3.91
CA ASN A 250 14.61 10.40 -4.81
C ASN A 250 14.19 11.01 -6.17
N PRO A 251 15.05 10.92 -7.21
CA PRO A 251 14.75 11.49 -8.52
C PRO A 251 13.46 10.96 -9.17
N SER A 252 13.04 9.73 -8.82
CA SER A 252 11.78 9.16 -9.30
C SER A 252 10.55 9.95 -8.84
N ALA A 253 10.66 10.72 -7.76
CA ALA A 253 9.56 11.55 -7.26
C ALA A 253 9.12 12.61 -8.29
N SER A 254 10.04 13.16 -9.10
CA SER A 254 9.67 14.08 -10.17
C SER A 254 8.72 13.42 -11.18
N LYS A 255 9.03 12.18 -11.58
CA LYS A 255 8.18 11.42 -12.50
C LYS A 255 6.82 11.11 -11.89
N CYS A 256 6.78 10.72 -10.61
CA CYS A 256 5.52 10.50 -9.90
C CYS A 256 4.66 11.76 -9.84
N ARG A 257 5.26 12.93 -9.57
CA ARG A 257 4.57 14.23 -9.63
C ARG A 257 3.97 14.46 -11.01
N ASP A 258 4.76 14.27 -12.06
CA ASP A 258 4.34 14.52 -13.44
C ASP A 258 3.16 13.61 -13.83
N VAL A 259 3.21 12.33 -13.42
CA VAL A 259 2.09 11.38 -13.59
C VAL A 259 0.85 11.86 -12.83
N ILE A 260 0.97 12.27 -11.57
CA ILE A 260 -0.17 12.76 -10.78
C ILE A 260 -0.81 13.98 -11.45
N MET A 261 0.01 14.94 -11.90
CA MET A 261 -0.45 16.15 -12.58
C MET A 261 -1.11 15.83 -13.93
N SER A 262 -0.58 14.87 -14.68
CA SER A 262 -1.19 14.41 -15.94
C SER A 262 -2.57 13.77 -15.70
N LEU A 263 -2.71 12.94 -14.66
CA LEU A 263 -3.95 12.20 -14.41
C LEU A 263 -5.08 13.08 -13.86
N CYS A 264 -4.78 14.08 -13.03
CA CYS A 264 -5.82 14.84 -12.33
C CYS A 264 -5.56 16.34 -12.22
N GLY A 265 -4.52 16.90 -12.85
CA GLY A 265 -4.17 18.32 -12.73
C GLY A 265 -5.28 19.29 -13.12
N SER A 266 -6.11 18.92 -14.10
CA SER A 266 -7.32 19.68 -14.48
C SER A 266 -8.38 19.72 -13.38
N HIS A 267 -8.41 18.71 -12.51
CA HIS A 267 -9.37 18.56 -11.42
C HIS A 267 -8.89 19.20 -10.11
N LEU A 268 -7.61 19.57 -10.01
CA LEU A 268 -7.01 20.17 -8.80
C LEU A 268 -7.25 21.68 -8.70
N ARG A 269 -7.72 22.33 -9.77
CA ARG A 269 -7.92 23.78 -9.78
C ARG A 269 -9.25 24.17 -9.15
N ASN A 270 -9.25 25.27 -8.40
CA ASN A 270 -10.42 26.12 -8.28
C ASN A 270 -10.59 26.87 -9.62
N LEU A 271 -11.82 27.19 -10.01
CA LEU A 271 -12.20 27.68 -11.35
C LEU A 271 -11.50 28.97 -11.85
N ASP A 272 -10.54 29.54 -11.10
CA ASP A 272 -9.97 30.87 -11.31
C ASP A 272 -8.48 30.92 -11.71
N ASP A 273 -7.75 29.80 -11.82
CA ASP A 273 -6.31 29.81 -12.18
C ASP A 273 -6.03 29.54 -13.68
N GLU A 274 -5.25 30.44 -14.31
CA GLU A 274 -4.87 30.43 -15.74
C GLU A 274 -4.28 29.08 -16.21
N PHE A 275 -4.77 28.61 -17.35
CA PHE A 275 -4.46 27.33 -17.99
C PHE A 275 -3.00 27.25 -18.48
N VAL A 276 -2.13 26.58 -17.73
CA VAL A 276 -0.95 25.91 -18.32
C VAL A 276 -1.41 24.55 -18.85
N ASP A 277 -1.37 24.39 -20.17
CA ASP A 277 -1.73 23.16 -20.87
C ASP A 277 -0.64 22.09 -20.65
N TYR A 278 -0.84 21.24 -19.65
CA TYR A 278 0.04 20.09 -19.41
C TYR A 278 -0.23 18.93 -20.41
N GLU A 279 -1.35 18.93 -21.14
CA GLU A 279 -1.58 17.95 -22.22
C GLU A 279 -0.73 18.30 -23.45
N GLN A 280 -0.60 19.59 -23.79
CA GLN A 280 0.30 20.03 -24.88
C GLN A 280 1.78 20.07 -24.50
N ALA A 281 2.12 20.31 -23.23
CA ALA A 281 3.52 20.38 -22.79
C ALA A 281 4.24 19.02 -22.84
N PHE A 282 3.49 17.91 -22.85
CA PHE A 282 4.03 16.56 -22.83
C PHE A 282 3.56 15.78 -24.07
N ASN A 283 4.22 16.02 -25.21
CA ASN A 283 4.19 15.09 -26.35
C ASN A 283 4.79 13.76 -25.90
N PHE A 284 3.95 12.88 -25.37
CA PHE A 284 4.30 11.50 -25.10
C PHE A 284 4.48 10.83 -26.47
N GLU A 285 5.73 10.60 -26.90
CA GLU A 285 5.96 9.68 -28.01
C GLU A 285 5.31 8.34 -27.64
N PRO A 286 4.49 7.72 -28.52
CA PRO A 286 3.71 6.51 -28.20
C PRO A 286 4.55 5.27 -27.88
N THR A 287 5.87 5.40 -27.79
CA THR A 287 6.85 4.31 -27.67
C THR A 287 7.30 4.06 -26.23
N MET A 288 6.94 4.91 -25.26
CA MET A 288 7.21 4.66 -23.84
C MET A 288 5.93 4.29 -23.09
N ASP A 289 5.44 3.10 -23.38
CA ASP A 289 4.45 2.35 -22.62
C ASP A 289 4.44 2.72 -21.12
N ALA A 290 3.48 3.55 -20.68
CA ALA A 290 3.29 3.90 -19.26
C ALA A 290 3.09 2.63 -18.42
N THR A 291 2.57 1.59 -19.06
CA THR A 291 2.39 0.24 -18.54
C THR A 291 3.72 -0.52 -18.38
N ALA A 292 4.81 -0.16 -19.09
CA ALA A 292 6.16 -0.69 -18.85
C ALA A 292 6.86 -0.09 -17.61
N TRP A 293 6.59 1.18 -17.27
CA TRP A 293 7.12 1.79 -16.03
C TRP A 293 6.28 1.39 -14.80
N MET A 294 4.96 1.25 -14.97
CA MET A 294 4.07 0.67 -13.94
C MET A 294 4.40 -0.82 -13.68
N ALA A 295 4.68 -1.60 -14.74
CA ALA A 295 5.21 -2.97 -14.62
C ALA A 295 6.58 -3.04 -13.92
N GLY A 296 7.39 -1.98 -14.01
CA GLY A 296 8.69 -1.86 -13.33
C GLY A 296 8.62 -1.41 -11.86
N CYS A 297 7.59 -0.66 -11.46
CA CYS A 297 7.48 -0.06 -10.12
C CYS A 297 6.53 -0.78 -9.16
N ALA A 298 5.53 -1.54 -9.65
CA ALA A 298 4.80 -2.58 -8.92
C ALA A 298 3.63 -3.05 -9.78
N PRO A 299 3.64 -4.28 -10.32
CA PRO A 299 2.40 -4.95 -10.64
C PRO A 299 1.71 -5.24 -9.32
N THR A 300 0.56 -4.62 -9.04
CA THR A 300 -0.32 -5.00 -7.91
C THR A 300 -1.61 -5.57 -8.47
N LEU A 301 -1.95 -6.77 -8.00
CA LEU A 301 -3.03 -7.62 -8.51
C LEU A 301 -4.45 -7.04 -8.49
N ILE A 302 -5.24 -7.72 -9.33
CA ILE A 302 -6.64 -7.54 -9.74
C ILE A 302 -6.82 -6.40 -10.75
N ASN A 303 -6.76 -6.81 -12.02
CA ASN A 303 -7.25 -6.08 -13.18
C ASN A 303 -6.46 -4.82 -13.54
N GLU A 304 -5.14 -4.93 -13.72
CA GLU A 304 -4.35 -3.86 -14.36
C GLU A 304 -4.97 -3.44 -15.69
N ASN A 305 -5.61 -4.35 -16.44
CA ASN A 305 -6.28 -3.99 -17.69
C ASN A 305 -7.51 -3.09 -17.47
N LEU A 306 -8.32 -3.31 -16.42
CA LEU A 306 -9.42 -2.41 -16.08
C LEU A 306 -8.95 -1.14 -15.35
N TRP A 307 -7.86 -1.20 -14.58
CA TRP A 307 -7.33 -0.05 -13.84
C TRP A 307 -6.53 0.88 -14.74
N ALA A 308 -5.55 0.35 -15.48
CA ALA A 308 -4.83 1.08 -16.52
C ALA A 308 -5.83 1.57 -17.58
N GLY A 309 -6.73 0.71 -18.05
CA GLY A 309 -7.78 1.11 -18.99
C GLY A 309 -8.76 2.15 -18.44
N SER A 310 -9.01 2.19 -17.13
CA SER A 310 -9.79 3.25 -16.47
C SER A 310 -8.98 4.54 -16.26
N LEU A 311 -7.66 4.48 -16.30
CA LEU A 311 -6.77 5.63 -16.19
C LEU A 311 -6.29 6.14 -17.56
N ASP A 312 -6.48 5.38 -18.63
CA ASP A 312 -6.15 5.81 -19.98
C ASP A 312 -7.08 6.94 -20.47
N ASN A 313 -6.52 7.94 -21.13
CA ASN A 313 -7.28 9.09 -21.67
C ASN A 313 -8.07 8.75 -22.95
N THR A 314 -8.02 7.51 -23.43
CA THR A 314 -8.61 7.05 -24.70
C THR A 314 -9.96 6.32 -24.55
N SER A 315 -10.42 6.02 -23.33
CA SER A 315 -11.62 5.19 -23.12
C SER A 315 -12.88 6.03 -22.85
N ALA A 316 -13.32 6.80 -23.86
CA ALA A 316 -14.70 7.32 -23.91
C ALA A 316 -15.69 6.32 -24.55
N GLU A 317 -15.23 5.18 -25.07
CA GLU A 317 -16.10 4.18 -25.70
C GLU A 317 -15.63 2.75 -25.35
N LEU A 318 -16.17 2.18 -24.27
CA LEU A 318 -16.24 0.72 -24.14
C LEU A 318 -17.70 0.36 -23.87
N SER A 319 -18.40 0.01 -24.95
CA SER A 319 -19.74 -0.55 -24.92
C SER A 319 -19.70 -1.94 -24.27
N PHE A 320 -20.66 -2.18 -23.38
CA PHE A 320 -20.85 -3.44 -22.70
C PHE A 320 -21.55 -4.44 -23.62
N SER A 321 -20.84 -5.00 -24.61
CA SER A 321 -21.38 -6.11 -25.42
C SER A 321 -20.29 -6.75 -26.28
N THR A 322 -19.67 -7.82 -25.76
CA THR A 322 -19.30 -9.08 -26.47
C THR A 322 -18.32 -9.88 -25.60
N TRP A 323 -18.85 -10.83 -24.83
CA TRP A 323 -18.09 -11.95 -24.26
C TRP A 323 -18.71 -13.24 -24.81
N GLU A 324 -18.26 -13.68 -25.97
CA GLU A 324 -18.50 -15.03 -26.52
C GLU A 324 -17.23 -15.52 -27.26
N GLY A 325 -16.75 -16.71 -26.89
CA GLY A 325 -15.72 -17.52 -27.58
C GLY A 325 -14.27 -17.01 -27.41
N ASP A 326 -13.24 -17.82 -27.25
CA ASP A 326 -13.05 -19.27 -27.33
C ASP A 326 -11.79 -19.60 -26.53
N TRP A 327 -11.85 -20.60 -25.63
CA TRP A 327 -10.65 -21.17 -25.01
C TRP A 327 -10.28 -22.45 -25.75
N ASN A 328 -9.19 -22.40 -26.50
CA ASN A 328 -8.47 -23.59 -26.94
C ASN A 328 -7.04 -23.55 -26.39
N ILE A 329 -6.74 -24.64 -25.66
CA ILE A 329 -5.46 -25.13 -25.10
C ILE A 329 -5.09 -24.60 -23.72
#